data_AF-A0A7Y2J6G7-F1
#
_entry.id   AF-A0A7Y2J6G7-F1
#
_cell.length_a   1.000
_cell.length_b   1.000
_cell.length_c   1.000
_cell.angle_alpha   90.00
_cell.angle_beta   90.00
_cell.angle_gamma   90.00
#
_symmetry.space_group_name_H-M   'P 1'
#
loop_
_entity.id
_entity.type
_entity.pdbx_description
1 polymer ?
#
loop_
_entity_poly.entity_id
_entity_poly.type
_entity_poly.pdbx_seq_one_letter_code
_entity_poly.pdbx_strand_id
1 'polypeptide(L)'
;LAAQYGQSRQATADDLIVLLASTAIATLNQDYFNQLVFLGVPPATAGQLAVNGVTYPMEDKWVLLPSEQLEVKSATEGFNAVIASAAQGAGLALVDANSFLNELAGSGVSFGDFTLTSDLVLGGAFSLDGVHPNSRGYSVGANAFLRAIDATYGSNFEASGNFYNPGDFPTNYPESLQ
;
A
#
# COMPACT_ATOMS: atom_id res chain seq x y z
N LEU A 1 -6.82 -24.50 -24.14
CA LEU A 1 -7.59 -23.30 -23.69
C LEU A 1 -8.51 -23.62 -22.50
N ALA A 2 -9.42 -24.60 -22.57
CA ALA A 2 -10.42 -24.86 -21.52
C ALA A 2 -9.87 -25.09 -20.09
N ALA A 3 -8.73 -25.76 -19.93
CA ALA A 3 -8.13 -25.99 -18.61
C ALA A 3 -7.63 -24.71 -17.92
N GLN A 4 -7.17 -23.71 -18.68
CA GLN A 4 -6.66 -22.44 -18.14
C GLN A 4 -7.80 -21.44 -17.92
N TYR A 5 -8.65 -21.23 -18.92
CA TYR A 5 -9.78 -20.31 -18.81
C TYR A 5 -10.89 -20.83 -17.88
N GLY A 6 -10.96 -22.16 -17.69
CA GLY A 6 -11.87 -22.78 -16.72
C GLY A 6 -11.44 -22.60 -15.26
N GLN A 7 -10.19 -22.20 -15.01
CA GLN A 7 -9.68 -21.86 -13.67
C GLN A 7 -9.64 -20.35 -13.41
N SER A 8 -9.79 -19.53 -14.45
CA SER A 8 -9.86 -18.08 -14.30
C SER A 8 -11.27 -17.62 -13.97
N ARG A 9 -11.37 -16.58 -13.13
CA ARG A 9 -12.59 -15.80 -12.94
C ARG A 9 -12.46 -14.44 -13.61
N GLN A 10 -13.58 -13.80 -13.91
CA GLN A 10 -13.57 -12.39 -14.31
C GLN A 10 -13.21 -11.51 -13.11
N ALA A 11 -12.41 -10.47 -13.36
CA ALA A 11 -12.14 -9.43 -12.38
C ALA A 11 -13.41 -8.61 -12.10
N THR A 12 -13.57 -8.15 -10.86
CA THR A 12 -14.63 -7.25 -10.43
C THR A 12 -14.04 -5.89 -10.02
N ALA A 13 -14.90 -4.91 -9.76
CA ALA A 13 -14.46 -3.61 -9.25
C ALA A 13 -13.89 -3.68 -7.82
N ASP A 14 -14.12 -4.78 -7.11
CA ASP A 14 -13.66 -4.99 -5.72
C ASP A 14 -12.26 -5.64 -5.66
N ASP A 15 -11.71 -6.04 -6.82
CA ASP A 15 -10.37 -6.59 -6.92
C ASP A 15 -9.32 -5.48 -6.92
N LEU A 16 -8.31 -5.59 -6.06
CA LEU A 16 -7.21 -4.62 -6.02
C LEU A 16 -6.01 -5.15 -6.82
N ILE A 17 -5.52 -4.33 -7.75
CA ILE A 17 -4.30 -4.63 -8.50
C ILE A 17 -3.11 -4.05 -7.75
N VAL A 18 -2.12 -4.89 -7.45
CA VAL A 18 -0.92 -4.44 -6.73
C VAL A 18 -0.04 -3.55 -7.61
N LEU A 19 0.66 -2.58 -7.01
CA LEU A 19 1.46 -1.59 -7.75
C LEU A 19 2.50 -2.22 -8.71
N LEU A 20 3.13 -3.30 -8.26
CA LEU A 20 4.14 -4.03 -9.04
C LEU A 20 3.54 -4.79 -10.25
N ALA A 21 2.22 -4.98 -10.31
CA ALA A 21 1.59 -5.60 -11.48
C ALA A 21 1.79 -4.77 -12.76
N SER A 22 2.13 -3.48 -12.64
CA SER A 22 2.50 -2.61 -13.77
C SER A 22 3.63 -3.17 -14.63
N THR A 23 4.54 -3.98 -14.08
CA THR A 23 5.62 -4.61 -14.85
C THR A 23 5.18 -5.85 -15.63
N ALA A 24 3.97 -6.35 -15.39
CA ALA A 24 3.48 -7.63 -15.90
C ALA A 24 2.14 -7.53 -16.65
N ILE A 25 1.32 -6.52 -16.35
CA ILE A 25 0.05 -6.30 -17.02
C ILE A 25 0.29 -5.83 -18.46
N ALA A 26 -0.53 -6.30 -19.40
CA ALA A 26 -0.43 -5.99 -20.83
C ALA A 26 0.92 -6.38 -21.49
N THR A 27 1.74 -7.20 -20.83
CA THR A 27 2.95 -7.78 -21.43
C THR A 27 2.66 -9.15 -22.03
N LEU A 28 3.45 -9.57 -23.03
CA LEU A 28 3.36 -10.90 -23.61
C LEU A 28 3.83 -11.97 -22.61
N ASN A 29 2.99 -12.97 -22.38
CA ASN A 29 3.37 -14.18 -21.67
C ASN A 29 4.14 -15.10 -22.62
N GLN A 30 5.46 -15.08 -22.52
CA GLN A 30 6.33 -15.82 -23.46
C GLN A 30 6.13 -17.33 -23.37
N ASP A 31 5.91 -17.86 -22.17
CA ASP A 31 5.72 -19.30 -21.96
C ASP A 31 4.41 -19.79 -22.58
N TYR A 32 3.32 -19.06 -22.35
CA TYR A 32 2.02 -19.39 -22.94
C TYR A 32 2.02 -19.16 -24.45
N PHE A 33 2.66 -18.10 -24.93
CA PHE A 33 2.88 -17.89 -26.36
C PHE A 33 3.60 -19.08 -27.01
N ASN A 34 4.72 -19.51 -26.44
CA ASN A 34 5.50 -20.65 -26.94
C ASN A 34 4.67 -21.94 -26.91
N GLN A 35 3.86 -22.15 -25.87
CA GLN A 35 2.95 -23.28 -25.78
C GLN A 35 1.91 -23.27 -26.90
N LEU A 36 1.27 -22.14 -27.17
CA LEU A 36 0.28 -22.01 -28.24
C LEU A 36 0.89 -22.27 -29.62
N VAL A 37 2.08 -21.70 -29.88
CA VAL A 37 2.81 -21.93 -31.13
C VAL A 37 3.19 -23.41 -31.29
N PHE A 38 3.65 -24.06 -30.21
CA PHE A 38 3.94 -25.50 -30.22
C PHE A 38 2.70 -26.35 -30.53
N LEU A 39 1.52 -25.91 -30.07
CA LEU A 39 0.23 -26.53 -30.39
C LEU A 39 -0.30 -26.21 -31.79
N GLY A 40 0.48 -25.48 -32.62
CA GLY A 40 0.13 -25.16 -34.00
C GLY A 40 -0.71 -23.91 -34.18
N VAL A 41 -0.91 -23.11 -33.13
CA VAL A 41 -1.59 -21.81 -33.26
C VAL A 41 -0.67 -20.84 -34.02
N PRO A 42 -1.15 -20.15 -35.07
CA PRO A 42 -0.34 -19.18 -35.80
C PRO A 42 0.25 -18.12 -34.86
N PRO A 43 1.54 -17.72 -34.99
CA PRO A 43 2.18 -16.80 -34.06
C PRO A 43 1.42 -15.48 -33.84
N ALA A 44 0.82 -14.91 -34.90
CA ALA A 44 0.02 -13.69 -34.78
C ALA A 44 -1.19 -13.87 -33.84
N THR A 45 -1.89 -15.00 -33.95
CA THR A 45 -3.02 -15.34 -33.07
C THR A 45 -2.55 -15.72 -31.67
N ALA A 46 -1.45 -16.47 -31.55
CA ALA A 46 -0.86 -16.82 -30.26
C ALA A 46 -0.47 -15.58 -29.45
N GLY A 47 0.14 -14.58 -30.12
CA GLY A 47 0.49 -13.30 -29.50
C GLY A 47 -0.72 -12.55 -28.97
N GLN A 48 -1.83 -12.55 -29.72
CA GLN A 48 -3.09 -11.92 -29.29
C GLN A 48 -3.76 -12.65 -28.13
N LEU A 49 -3.52 -13.96 -27.94
CA LEU A 49 -4.13 -14.74 -26.87
C LEU A 49 -3.27 -14.77 -25.59
N ALA A 50 -1.99 -14.43 -25.69
CA ALA A 50 -1.01 -14.56 -24.61
C ALA A 50 -0.69 -13.25 -23.86
N VAL A 51 -1.57 -12.24 -23.89
CA VAL A 51 -1.33 -10.97 -23.20
C VAL A 51 -1.86 -11.01 -21.77
N ASN A 52 -0.97 -10.90 -20.77
CA ASN A 52 -1.32 -10.92 -19.35
C ASN A 52 -2.34 -9.84 -18.97
N GLY A 53 -3.39 -10.23 -18.25
CA GLY A 53 -4.47 -9.36 -17.78
C GLY A 53 -5.40 -8.82 -18.87
N VAL A 54 -5.18 -9.16 -20.14
CA VAL A 54 -6.02 -8.73 -21.27
C VAL A 54 -6.71 -9.93 -21.89
N THR A 55 -5.92 -10.89 -22.41
CA THR A 55 -6.43 -12.10 -23.06
C THR A 55 -5.98 -13.36 -22.35
N TYR A 56 -4.91 -13.27 -21.55
CA TYR A 56 -4.45 -14.29 -20.63
C TYR A 56 -4.72 -13.82 -19.20
N PRO A 57 -5.34 -14.62 -18.32
CA PRO A 57 -5.64 -14.21 -16.94
C PRO A 57 -4.39 -13.73 -16.19
N MET A 58 -4.52 -12.71 -15.34
CA MET A 58 -3.44 -12.35 -14.40
C MET A 58 -3.17 -13.50 -13.44
N GLU A 59 -1.90 -13.70 -13.09
CA GLU A 59 -1.53 -14.58 -11.98
C GLU A 59 -2.04 -14.03 -10.64
N ASP A 60 -2.35 -14.94 -9.72
CA ASP A 60 -2.90 -14.69 -8.39
C ASP A 60 -2.13 -13.61 -7.61
N LYS A 61 -0.80 -13.68 -7.61
CA LYS A 61 0.10 -12.72 -6.92
C LYS A 61 -0.09 -11.25 -7.30
N TRP A 62 -0.78 -10.95 -8.39
CA TRP A 62 -0.98 -9.59 -8.89
C TRP A 62 -2.34 -8.99 -8.53
N VAL A 63 -3.27 -9.80 -8.00
CA VAL A 63 -4.66 -9.41 -7.77
C VAL A 63 -5.05 -9.82 -6.35
N LEU A 64 -5.43 -8.85 -5.53
CA LEU A 64 -5.89 -9.10 -4.17
C LEU A 64 -7.42 -9.18 -4.13
N LEU A 65 -7.94 -10.35 -3.79
CA LEU A 65 -9.36 -10.66 -3.71
C LEU A 65 -10.02 -9.98 -2.50
N PRO A 66 -11.35 -9.71 -2.53
CA PRO A 66 -12.06 -9.23 -1.35
C PRO A 66 -11.92 -10.12 -0.11
N SER A 67 -11.82 -11.44 -0.30
CA SER A 67 -11.56 -12.38 0.80
C SER A 67 -10.18 -12.19 1.41
N GLU A 68 -9.15 -11.99 0.58
CA GLU A 68 -7.77 -11.76 1.04
C GLU A 68 -7.64 -10.38 1.70
N GLN A 69 -8.31 -9.36 1.15
CA GLN A 69 -8.41 -8.04 1.80
C GLN A 69 -9.02 -8.15 3.20
N LEU A 70 -10.07 -8.96 3.37
CA LEU A 70 -10.69 -9.21 4.67
C LEU A 70 -9.73 -9.96 5.61
N GLU A 71 -9.02 -10.98 5.12
CA GLU A 71 -8.02 -11.71 5.90
C GLU A 71 -6.91 -10.78 6.40
N VAL A 72 -6.36 -9.92 5.52
CA VAL A 72 -5.35 -8.91 5.88
C VAL A 72 -5.88 -7.94 6.92
N LYS A 73 -7.12 -7.45 6.75
CA LYS A 73 -7.76 -6.54 7.72
C LYS A 73 -7.93 -7.19 9.08
N SER A 74 -8.47 -8.41 9.13
CA SER A 74 -8.66 -9.15 10.38
C SER A 74 -7.34 -9.47 11.09
N ALA A 75 -6.30 -9.82 10.34
CA ALA A 75 -4.97 -10.02 10.90
C ALA A 75 -4.41 -8.72 11.49
N THR A 76 -4.54 -7.61 10.77
CA THR A 76 -4.10 -6.28 11.21
C THR A 76 -4.81 -5.84 12.49
N GLU A 77 -6.13 -6.00 12.57
CA GLU A 77 -6.93 -5.72 13.76
C GLU A 77 -6.49 -6.59 14.94
N GLY A 78 -6.22 -7.87 14.71
CA GLY A 78 -5.71 -8.80 15.72
C GLY A 78 -4.35 -8.37 16.28
N PHE A 79 -3.39 -8.01 15.41
CA PHE A 79 -2.09 -7.51 15.85
C PHE A 79 -2.20 -6.20 16.63
N ASN A 80 -3.03 -5.25 16.17
CA ASN A 80 -3.26 -3.99 16.87
C ASN A 80 -3.84 -4.20 18.26
N ALA A 81 -4.78 -5.14 18.43
CA ALA A 81 -5.33 -5.50 19.73
C ALA A 81 -4.26 -6.07 20.69
N VAL A 82 -3.38 -6.94 20.19
CA VAL A 82 -2.26 -7.49 20.97
C VAL A 82 -1.29 -6.38 21.40
N ILE A 83 -0.91 -5.50 20.48
CA ILE A 83 -0.01 -4.36 20.75
C ILE A 83 -0.63 -3.43 21.80
N ALA A 84 -1.90 -3.09 21.65
CA ALA A 84 -2.61 -2.21 22.57
C ALA A 84 -2.68 -2.83 23.98
N SER A 85 -3.00 -4.12 24.08
CA SER A 85 -3.03 -4.83 25.37
C SER A 85 -1.65 -4.87 26.04
N ALA A 86 -0.59 -5.15 25.26
CA ALA A 86 0.78 -5.17 25.76
C ALA A 86 1.23 -3.77 26.24
N ALA A 87 0.95 -2.72 25.47
CA ALA A 87 1.28 -1.35 25.84
C ALA A 87 0.55 -0.92 27.12
N GLN A 88 -0.76 -1.19 27.21
CA GLN A 88 -1.55 -0.89 28.40
C GLN A 88 -1.03 -1.64 29.63
N GLY A 89 -0.76 -2.95 29.51
CA GLY A 89 -0.24 -3.76 30.61
C GLY A 89 1.13 -3.32 31.11
N ALA A 90 1.95 -2.72 30.23
CA ALA A 90 3.28 -2.20 30.56
C ALA A 90 3.27 -0.69 30.91
N GLY A 91 2.14 0.00 30.83
CA GLY A 91 2.07 1.46 31.01
C GLY A 91 2.87 2.24 29.94
N LEU A 92 2.93 1.72 28.71
CA LEU A 92 3.64 2.35 27.60
C LEU A 92 2.72 3.24 26.77
N ALA A 93 3.27 4.36 26.28
CA ALA A 93 2.59 5.20 25.31
C ALA A 93 2.27 4.40 24.03
N LEU A 94 1.06 4.58 23.50
CA LEU A 94 0.59 3.89 22.31
C LEU A 94 0.11 4.91 21.27
N VAL A 95 0.53 4.72 20.03
CA VAL A 95 -0.01 5.46 18.87
C VAL A 95 -0.94 4.54 18.10
N ASP A 96 -2.17 5.01 17.86
CA ASP A 96 -3.11 4.34 16.96
C ASP A 96 -2.76 4.67 15.50
N ALA A 97 -1.81 3.92 14.96
CA ALA A 97 -1.39 4.06 13.57
C ALA A 97 -2.52 3.71 12.59
N ASN A 98 -3.45 2.82 12.95
CA ASN A 98 -4.54 2.43 12.05
C ASN A 98 -5.51 3.60 11.83
N SER A 99 -5.91 4.27 12.91
CA SER A 99 -6.73 5.48 12.83
C SER A 99 -6.07 6.57 11.99
N PHE A 100 -4.77 6.80 12.20
CA PHE A 100 -4.00 7.77 11.41
C PHE A 100 -3.98 7.44 9.90
N LEU A 101 -3.74 6.17 9.55
CA LEU A 101 -3.74 5.74 8.15
C LEU A 101 -5.13 5.84 7.51
N ASN A 102 -6.20 5.57 8.25
CA ASN A 102 -7.58 5.77 7.78
C ASN A 102 -7.91 7.24 7.57
N GLU A 103 -7.40 8.14 8.43
CA GLU A 103 -7.56 9.59 8.25
C GLU A 103 -6.85 10.06 6.97
N LEU A 104 -5.61 9.63 6.74
CA LEU A 104 -4.88 9.91 5.50
C LEU A 104 -5.62 9.42 4.25
N ALA A 105 -6.27 8.26 4.31
CA ALA A 105 -7.03 7.69 3.20
C ALA A 105 -8.41 8.33 3.00
N GLY A 106 -8.98 8.91 4.04
CA GLY A 106 -10.27 9.57 4.01
C GLY A 106 -10.15 11.07 3.75
N SER A 107 -10.07 11.85 4.83
CA SER A 107 -10.06 13.32 4.79
C SER A 107 -8.69 13.91 4.49
N GLY A 108 -7.63 13.14 4.68
CA GLY A 108 -6.27 13.65 4.75
C GLY A 108 -5.99 14.36 6.08
N VAL A 109 -4.71 14.67 6.31
CA VAL A 109 -4.21 15.35 7.51
C VAL A 109 -3.60 16.70 7.09
N SER A 110 -4.16 17.80 7.60
CA SER A 110 -3.77 19.15 7.20
C SER A 110 -2.66 19.72 8.09
N PHE A 111 -1.65 20.32 7.46
CA PHE A 111 -0.53 21.00 8.10
C PHE A 111 -0.25 22.33 7.40
N GLY A 112 -0.50 23.44 8.11
CA GLY A 112 -0.36 24.78 7.53
C GLY A 112 -1.18 24.92 6.24
N ASP A 113 -0.50 25.11 5.13
CA ASP A 113 -1.11 25.39 3.82
C ASP A 113 -1.28 24.15 2.93
N PHE A 114 -1.03 22.93 3.43
CA PHE A 114 -1.17 21.70 2.66
C PHE A 114 -1.90 20.58 3.43
N THR A 115 -2.47 19.66 2.67
CA THR A 115 -3.12 18.45 3.20
C THR A 115 -2.39 17.23 2.68
N LEU A 116 -1.99 16.33 3.59
CA LEU A 116 -1.42 15.04 3.25
C LEU A 116 -2.53 14.02 3.07
N THR A 117 -2.47 13.25 2.00
CA THR A 117 -3.37 12.12 1.74
C THR A 117 -2.57 10.85 1.50
N SER A 118 -3.25 9.70 1.44
CA SER A 118 -2.63 8.43 1.07
C SER A 118 -2.43 8.25 -0.43
N ASP A 119 -2.72 9.25 -1.26
CA ASP A 119 -2.60 9.13 -2.71
C ASP A 119 -1.14 8.92 -3.13
N LEU A 120 -0.90 7.91 -3.98
CA LEU A 120 0.43 7.62 -4.50
C LEU A 120 0.94 8.82 -5.31
N VAL A 121 2.19 9.22 -5.06
CA VAL A 121 2.88 10.39 -5.65
C VAL A 121 2.30 11.75 -5.22
N LEU A 122 0.99 11.95 -5.32
CA LEU A 122 0.36 13.26 -5.16
C LEU A 122 -0.05 13.58 -3.71
N GLY A 123 -0.27 12.56 -2.88
CA GLY A 123 -0.74 12.73 -1.50
C GLY A 123 0.34 13.16 -0.52
N GLY A 124 1.61 13.01 -0.89
CA GLY A 124 2.75 13.53 -0.12
C GLY A 124 3.04 12.80 1.20
N ALA A 125 2.27 11.80 1.60
CA ALA A 125 2.52 11.01 2.81
C ALA A 125 3.41 9.77 2.56
N PHE A 126 3.27 9.13 1.40
CA PHE A 126 3.95 7.86 1.06
C PHE A 126 5.08 8.02 0.06
N SER A 127 6.00 7.06 0.08
CA SER A 127 7.07 6.90 -0.89
C SER A 127 6.56 6.27 -2.20
N LEU A 128 7.42 6.15 -3.21
CA LEU A 128 7.09 5.55 -4.51
C LEU A 128 6.89 4.02 -4.44
N ASP A 129 7.22 3.38 -3.32
CA ASP A 129 6.89 1.96 -3.10
C ASP A 129 5.42 1.73 -2.75
N GLY A 130 4.66 2.79 -2.42
CA GLY A 130 3.24 2.71 -2.06
C GLY A 130 2.96 2.04 -0.71
N VAL A 131 3.98 1.80 0.13
CA VAL A 131 3.84 1.12 1.43
C VAL A 131 4.42 1.96 2.54
N HIS A 132 5.66 2.45 2.40
CA HIS A 132 6.33 3.19 3.45
C HIS A 132 6.03 4.69 3.36
N PRO A 133 5.80 5.38 4.49
CA PRO A 133 5.80 6.83 4.52
C PRO A 133 7.10 7.41 3.96
N ASN A 134 7.04 8.57 3.32
CA ASN A 134 8.26 9.33 3.00
C ASN A 134 8.70 10.16 4.23
N SER A 135 9.78 10.95 4.12
CA SER A 135 10.29 11.75 5.25
C SER A 135 9.21 12.67 5.86
N ARG A 136 8.35 13.25 5.02
CA ARG A 136 7.23 14.06 5.46
C ARG A 136 6.18 13.24 6.19
N GLY A 137 5.73 12.11 5.65
CA GLY A 137 4.80 11.22 6.34
C GLY A 137 5.35 10.72 7.69
N TYR A 138 6.64 10.39 7.75
CA TYR A 138 7.31 10.01 9.00
C TYR A 138 7.34 11.14 10.02
N SER A 139 7.50 12.40 9.62
CA SER A 139 7.47 13.53 10.56
C SER A 139 6.11 13.65 11.27
N VAL A 140 5.02 13.36 10.56
CA VAL A 140 3.66 13.35 11.12
C VAL A 140 3.51 12.19 12.10
N GLY A 141 3.96 10.99 11.72
CA GLY A 141 3.97 9.84 12.60
C GLY A 141 4.78 10.09 13.87
N ALA A 142 5.96 10.72 13.74
CA ALA A 142 6.79 11.09 14.88
C ALA A 142 6.07 12.06 15.84
N ASN A 143 5.36 13.06 15.32
CA ASN A 143 4.54 13.95 16.14
C ASN A 143 3.42 13.20 16.87
N ALA A 144 2.80 12.19 16.25
CA ALA A 144 1.82 11.35 16.92
C ALA A 144 2.43 10.58 18.10
N PHE A 145 3.66 10.06 17.95
CA PHE A 145 4.39 9.45 19.06
C PHE A 145 4.74 10.45 20.17
N LEU A 146 5.22 11.64 19.83
CA LEU A 146 5.49 12.70 20.82
C LEU A 146 4.22 13.08 21.59
N ARG A 147 3.07 13.18 20.91
CA ARG A 147 1.78 13.44 21.54
C ARG A 147 1.35 12.30 22.49
N ALA A 148 1.53 11.04 22.09
CA ALA A 148 1.22 9.90 22.95
C ALA A 148 2.13 9.84 24.19
N ILE A 149 3.41 10.21 24.03
CA ILE A 149 4.40 10.33 25.11
C ILE A 149 4.00 11.45 26.09
N ASP A 150 3.62 12.63 25.60
CA ASP A 150 3.10 13.72 26.43
C ASP A 150 1.89 13.27 27.25
N ALA A 151 0.92 12.60 26.61
CA ALA A 151 -0.29 12.12 27.27
C ALA A 151 -0.04 11.04 28.33
N THR A 152 0.94 10.17 28.12
CA THR A 152 1.20 9.00 28.99
C THR A 152 2.16 9.34 30.12
N TYR A 153 3.19 10.13 29.84
CA TYR A 153 4.30 10.37 30.77
C TYR A 153 4.32 11.79 31.34
N GLY A 154 3.44 12.68 30.88
CA GLY A 154 3.38 14.06 31.34
C GLY A 154 4.55 14.92 30.87
N SER A 155 5.21 14.54 29.78
CA SER A 155 6.15 15.41 29.08
C SER A 155 5.40 16.56 28.36
N ASN A 156 6.15 17.43 27.69
CA ASN A 156 5.61 18.65 27.10
C ASN A 156 6.13 18.95 25.69
N PHE A 157 6.41 17.95 24.86
CA PHE A 157 6.95 18.15 23.50
C PHE A 157 6.09 19.07 22.64
N GLU A 158 4.75 18.93 22.73
CA GLU A 158 3.84 19.82 22.00
C GLU A 158 3.89 21.25 22.55
N ALA A 159 3.69 21.41 23.86
CA ALA A 159 3.63 22.72 24.51
C ALA A 159 4.97 23.48 24.45
N SER A 160 6.09 22.75 24.37
CA SER A 160 7.43 23.32 24.20
C SER A 160 7.79 23.62 22.75
N GLY A 161 6.93 23.30 21.78
CA GLY A 161 7.16 23.55 20.36
C GLY A 161 8.20 22.62 19.72
N ASN A 162 8.45 21.46 20.31
CA ASN A 162 9.41 20.45 19.81
C ASN A 162 8.78 19.47 18.80
N PHE A 163 7.60 19.79 18.27
CA PHE A 163 7.02 19.03 17.16
C PHE A 163 7.74 19.37 15.86
N TYR A 164 7.87 18.37 15.00
CA TYR A 164 8.36 18.56 13.66
C TYR A 164 7.33 19.33 12.82
N ASN A 165 7.77 20.25 11.99
CA ASN A 165 6.95 20.83 10.94
C ASN A 165 7.05 19.97 9.68
N PRO A 166 5.99 19.28 9.23
CA PRO A 166 6.08 18.40 8.06
C PRO A 166 6.46 19.13 6.77
N GLY A 167 6.24 20.45 6.69
CA GLY A 167 6.66 21.29 5.56
C GLY A 167 8.19 21.34 5.38
N ASP A 168 8.96 21.12 6.44
CA ASP A 168 10.43 21.15 6.40
C ASP A 168 11.03 19.85 5.84
N PHE A 169 10.20 18.82 5.63
CA PHE A 169 10.63 17.51 5.16
C PHE A 169 10.30 17.30 3.67
N PRO A 170 11.22 16.72 2.89
CA PRO A 170 10.97 16.41 1.49
C PRO A 170 10.01 15.23 1.35
N THR A 171 9.31 15.17 0.22
CA THR A 171 8.47 14.02 -0.16
C THR A 171 9.23 12.98 -0.98
N ASN A 172 10.33 13.39 -1.62
CA ASN A 172 11.17 12.55 -2.46
C ASN A 172 12.63 12.71 -2.05
N TYR A 173 13.38 11.61 -2.02
CA TYR A 173 14.83 11.66 -1.90
C TYR A 173 15.45 11.98 -3.27
N PRO A 174 16.48 12.84 -3.35
CA PRO A 174 17.22 13.03 -4.59
C PRO A 174 17.85 11.71 -5.05
N GLU A 175 17.97 11.49 -6.37
CA GLU A 175 18.56 10.26 -6.95
C GLU A 175 19.94 9.93 -6.37
N SER A 176 20.71 10.93 -5.92
CA SER A 176 22.02 10.74 -5.31
C SER A 176 22.01 10.14 -3.90
N LEU A 177 20.83 9.99 -3.28
CA LEU A 177 20.64 9.47 -1.90
C LEU A 177 19.73 8.23 -1.85
N GLN A 178 19.33 7.69 -3.00
CA GLN A 178 18.59 6.43 -3.14
C GLN A 178 19.56 5.28 -3.45
#